data_AF-A0A5C1AMD4-F1
#
_entry.id   AF-A0A5C1AMD4-F1
#
_cell.length_a   1.000
_cell.length_b   1.000
_cell.length_c   1.000
_cell.angle_alpha   90.00
_cell.angle_beta   90.00
_cell.angle_gamma   90.00
#
_symmetry.space_group_name_H-M   'P 1'
#
loop_
_entity.id
_entity.type
_entity.pdbx_description
1 polymer ?
#
loop_
_entity_poly.entity_id
_entity_poly.type
_entity_poly.pdbx_seq_one_letter_code
_entity_poly.pdbx_strand_id
1 'polypeptide(L)'
;MRHLVKGGVADALVSLETPVLYFYTDRDRTASVHVEFPKGSMTDWYPQTSRPPSRQLRWDNIRVLAKDRPALSPERDPRRYFAARETDAATVQATNPDTKKLENEKFLFYRGVGDFEMPLEVRAKGQGAFTIKNTGRHAVPGHFLVSVQDRKVSFAALGQLASGAEEKAALPAEASTSEKLADAMVKLLVEQGLYEKEARAMVKTWQADWFGENGTRVLYLVAETVTEELLPLKIDPKPDRLVRVLVGRHDILTPEREAEVGALVKRLNGESNADAKAADTALSKLGRYRFAAQTAAERRASGR
;
A
#
# COMPACT_ATOMS: atom_id res chain seq x y z
N MET A 1 -14.43 -23.22 3.55
CA MET A 1 -14.68 -21.81 3.21
C MET A 1 -14.17 -20.92 4.34
N ARG A 2 -13.01 -20.28 4.17
CA ARG A 2 -12.61 -19.12 4.96
C ARG A 2 -12.01 -18.15 3.96
N HIS A 3 -12.76 -17.10 3.63
CA HIS A 3 -12.22 -15.95 2.92
C HIS A 3 -11.00 -15.47 3.71
N LEU A 4 -9.91 -15.11 3.04
CA LEU A 4 -8.79 -14.45 3.70
C LEU A 4 -9.27 -13.07 4.14
N VAL A 5 -9.82 -13.04 5.34
CA VAL A 5 -10.40 -11.87 5.99
C VAL A 5 -9.25 -11.03 6.50
N LYS A 6 -8.90 -9.98 5.77
CA LYS A 6 -8.03 -8.92 6.32
C LYS A 6 -8.91 -7.97 7.11
N GLY A 7 -8.70 -7.92 8.43
CA GLY A 7 -9.40 -6.98 9.32
C GLY A 7 -10.89 -7.25 9.55
N GLY A 8 -11.36 -8.49 9.40
CA GLY A 8 -12.75 -8.87 9.74
C GLY A 8 -13.78 -8.70 8.61
N VAL A 9 -13.43 -8.08 7.48
CA VAL A 9 -14.35 -7.79 6.37
C VAL A 9 -14.20 -8.83 5.26
N ALA A 10 -15.30 -9.50 4.89
CA ALA A 10 -15.37 -10.37 3.72
C ALA A 10 -15.42 -9.52 2.43
N ASP A 11 -14.84 -10.04 1.34
CA ASP A 11 -14.94 -9.49 -0.02
C ASP A 11 -14.37 -8.08 -0.24
N ALA A 12 -13.46 -7.61 0.62
CA ALA A 12 -12.70 -6.38 0.36
C ALA A 12 -11.57 -6.65 -0.65
N LEU A 13 -11.58 -5.92 -1.77
CA LEU A 13 -10.58 -6.06 -2.85
C LEU A 13 -9.39 -5.10 -2.70
N VAL A 14 -9.54 -4.04 -1.89
CA VAL A 14 -8.50 -3.02 -1.69
C VAL A 14 -8.17 -2.89 -0.21
N SER A 15 -6.86 -2.88 0.08
CA SER A 15 -6.34 -2.67 1.42
C SER A 15 -5.62 -1.33 1.50
N LEU A 16 -6.01 -0.53 2.48
CA LEU A 16 -5.39 0.73 2.83
C LEU A 16 -4.40 0.45 3.96
N GLU A 17 -3.15 0.16 3.62
CA GLU A 17 -2.20 -0.45 4.57
C GLU A 17 -1.61 0.50 5.61
N THR A 18 -1.13 1.67 5.17
CA THR A 18 -0.29 2.54 6.03
C THR A 18 -0.35 4.03 5.70
N PRO A 19 -1.54 4.63 5.59
CA PRO A 19 -1.65 6.08 5.74
C PRO A 19 -1.05 6.57 7.06
N VAL A 20 -0.15 7.54 6.95
CA VAL A 20 0.37 8.33 8.07
C VAL A 20 0.17 9.82 7.79
N LEU A 21 -0.10 10.60 8.82
CA LEU A 21 -0.19 12.06 8.75
C LEU A 21 0.89 12.67 9.64
N TYR A 22 1.83 13.39 9.02
CA TYR A 22 2.86 14.16 9.72
C TYR A 22 2.42 15.61 9.94
N PHE A 23 2.92 16.21 11.02
CA PHE A 23 2.69 17.61 11.35
C PHE A 23 4.02 18.34 11.47
N TYR A 24 4.11 19.52 10.86
CA TYR A 24 5.24 20.43 11.00
C TYR A 24 4.73 21.76 11.52
N THR A 25 5.38 22.27 12.55
CA THR A 25 5.02 23.54 13.19
C THR A 25 6.26 24.11 13.89
N ASP A 26 6.30 25.44 13.98
CA ASP A 26 7.35 26.24 14.61
C ASP A 26 7.13 26.45 16.12
N ARG A 27 5.88 26.26 16.56
CA ARG A 27 5.44 26.37 17.96
C ARG A 27 4.43 25.30 18.29
N ASP A 28 4.21 25.06 19.57
CA ASP A 28 3.21 24.11 20.02
C ASP A 28 1.81 24.57 19.60
N ARG A 29 1.01 23.62 19.10
CA ARG A 29 -0.35 23.89 18.62
C ARG A 29 -1.31 22.84 19.12
N THR A 30 -2.58 23.21 19.15
CA THR A 30 -3.68 22.26 19.27
C THR A 30 -4.37 22.14 17.93
N ALA A 31 -4.65 20.92 17.50
CA ALA A 31 -5.36 20.63 16.28
C ALA A 31 -6.39 19.52 16.49
N SER A 32 -7.39 19.46 15.63
CA SER A 32 -8.34 18.35 15.53
C SER A 32 -8.31 17.81 14.10
N VAL A 33 -8.36 16.49 13.96
CA VAL A 33 -8.23 15.80 12.67
C VAL A 33 -9.40 14.87 12.48
N HIS A 34 -10.05 14.96 11.33
CA HIS A 34 -11.14 14.11 10.91
C HIS A 34 -10.79 13.45 9.57
N VAL A 35 -10.75 12.13 9.56
CA VAL A 35 -10.55 11.31 8.36
C VAL A 35 -11.81 10.51 8.11
N GLU A 36 -12.27 10.48 6.87
CA GLU A 36 -13.37 9.63 6.42
C GLU A 36 -12.85 8.59 5.43
N PHE A 37 -13.51 7.43 5.36
CA PHE A 37 -13.27 6.40 4.36
C PHE A 37 -14.62 5.86 3.84
N PRO A 38 -15.32 6.63 2.98
CA PRO A 38 -16.73 6.39 2.66
C PRO A 38 -17.00 5.02 2.01
N LYS A 39 -16.04 4.52 1.21
CA LYS A 39 -16.10 3.23 0.50
C LYS A 39 -15.32 2.12 1.20
N GLY A 40 -15.04 2.27 2.49
CA GLY A 40 -14.30 1.27 3.24
C GLY A 40 -14.66 1.25 4.72
N SER A 41 -13.82 0.56 5.46
CA SER A 41 -13.88 0.40 6.91
C SER A 41 -12.47 0.55 7.48
N MET A 42 -12.32 1.35 8.52
CA MET A 42 -11.11 1.49 9.32
C MET A 42 -10.94 0.23 10.18
N THR A 43 -9.75 -0.35 10.15
CA THR A 43 -9.44 -1.62 10.83
C THR A 43 -8.39 -1.47 11.93
N ASP A 44 -7.63 -0.37 11.93
CA ASP A 44 -6.66 -0.05 12.98
C ASP A 44 -6.22 1.41 12.88
N TRP A 45 -5.77 1.98 13.99
CA TRP A 45 -5.33 3.38 14.08
C TRP A 45 -4.50 3.62 15.33
N TYR A 46 -3.65 4.64 15.29
CA TYR A 46 -2.86 5.08 16.43
C TYR A 46 -2.41 6.54 16.26
N PRO A 47 -2.33 7.37 17.31
CA PRO A 47 -2.87 7.18 18.66
C PRO A 47 -4.37 6.86 18.68
N GLN A 48 -4.90 6.45 19.84
CA GLN A 48 -6.30 6.13 19.99
C GLN A 48 -7.17 7.37 19.69
N THR A 49 -8.14 7.19 18.80
CA THR A 49 -9.04 8.26 18.37
C THR A 49 -10.03 8.60 19.48
N SER A 50 -10.49 9.85 19.51
CA SER A 50 -11.55 10.31 20.41
C SER A 50 -12.90 9.68 20.08
N ARG A 51 -13.13 9.30 18.82
CA ARG A 51 -14.33 8.60 18.35
C ARG A 51 -14.00 7.69 17.15
N PRO A 52 -14.21 6.37 17.25
CA PRO A 52 -14.15 5.45 16.12
C PRO A 52 -15.55 4.98 15.68
N PRO A 53 -16.15 5.58 14.64
CA PRO A 53 -17.16 4.92 13.84
C PRO A 53 -16.43 4.19 12.72
N SER A 54 -16.79 2.96 12.41
CA SER A 54 -16.08 2.07 11.47
C SER A 54 -15.61 2.69 10.12
N ARG A 55 -16.12 3.85 9.70
CA ARG A 55 -15.74 4.55 8.46
C ARG A 55 -15.11 5.93 8.64
N GLN A 56 -14.91 6.40 9.87
CA GLN A 56 -14.31 7.69 10.14
C GLN A 56 -13.45 7.65 11.39
N LEU A 57 -12.45 8.51 11.47
CA LEU A 57 -11.57 8.63 12.63
C LEU A 57 -11.50 10.08 13.02
N ARG A 58 -11.64 10.34 14.32
CA ARG A 58 -11.58 11.69 14.87
C ARG A 58 -10.60 11.76 16.03
N TRP A 59 -9.58 12.60 15.87
CA TRP A 59 -8.69 13.00 16.96
C TRP A 59 -9.04 14.43 17.34
N ASP A 60 -9.65 14.62 18.50
CA ASP A 60 -10.01 15.95 19.01
C ASP A 60 -8.89 16.51 19.89
N ASN A 61 -8.54 17.77 19.65
CA ASN A 61 -7.63 18.56 20.48
C ASN A 61 -6.27 17.89 20.75
N ILE A 62 -5.68 17.26 19.74
CA ILE A 62 -4.30 16.75 19.85
C ILE A 62 -3.34 17.92 20.04
N ARG A 63 -2.29 17.69 20.81
CA ARG A 63 -1.17 18.63 20.92
C ARG A 63 -0.11 18.26 19.89
N VAL A 64 0.31 19.23 19.09
CA VAL A 64 1.43 19.11 18.16
C VAL A 64 2.60 19.87 18.77
N LEU A 65 3.63 19.14 19.22
CA LEU A 65 4.75 19.66 20.00
C LEU A 65 5.95 19.94 19.11
N ALA A 66 6.32 21.21 18.98
CA ALA A 66 7.36 21.66 18.04
C ALA A 66 8.78 21.36 18.54
N LYS A 67 9.04 21.62 19.83
CA LYS A 67 10.39 21.61 20.42
C LYS A 67 10.55 20.53 21.49
N ASP A 68 9.74 20.59 22.55
CA ASP A 68 9.82 19.66 23.68
C ASP A 68 9.11 18.34 23.32
N ARG A 69 9.83 17.50 22.56
CA ARG A 69 9.32 16.23 22.02
C ARG A 69 9.64 15.10 23.00
N PRO A 70 8.63 14.47 23.62
CA PRO A 70 8.85 13.32 24.49
C PRO A 70 9.56 12.19 23.73
N ALA A 71 10.39 11.45 24.44
CA ALA A 71 10.92 10.19 23.92
C ALA A 71 9.75 9.25 23.63
N LEU A 72 9.72 8.69 22.43
CA LEU A 72 8.73 7.70 22.05
C LEU A 72 9.17 6.34 22.59
N SER A 73 8.21 5.56 23.10
CA SER A 73 8.49 4.22 23.59
C SER A 73 9.18 3.40 22.51
N PRO A 74 10.37 2.82 22.81
CA PRO A 74 10.94 1.80 21.95
C PRO A 74 10.04 0.57 22.06
N GLU A 75 9.60 0.02 20.92
CA GLU A 75 8.68 -1.11 20.96
C GLU A 75 9.42 -2.44 20.77
N ARG A 76 8.86 -3.48 21.40
CA ARG A 76 9.43 -4.83 21.48
C ARG A 76 9.17 -5.68 20.23
N ASP A 77 8.46 -5.14 19.25
CA ASP A 77 8.04 -5.84 18.04
C ASP A 77 8.58 -5.11 16.79
N PRO A 78 9.52 -5.71 16.04
CA PRO A 78 10.20 -5.07 14.90
C PRO A 78 9.31 -4.86 13.65
N ARG A 79 7.98 -4.96 13.76
CA ARG A 79 7.05 -4.82 12.62
C ARG A 79 7.00 -3.38 12.08
N ARG A 80 7.81 -3.16 11.04
CA ARG A 80 7.66 -2.33 9.81
C ARG A 80 7.36 -0.83 9.88
N TYR A 81 6.60 -0.33 10.84
CA TYR A 81 6.12 1.06 10.81
C TYR A 81 7.05 2.06 11.49
N PHE A 82 8.12 1.61 12.17
CA PHE A 82 9.12 2.50 12.78
C PHE A 82 9.87 3.37 11.78
N ALA A 83 10.07 2.87 10.57
CA ALA A 83 10.67 3.66 9.51
C ALA A 83 9.87 4.96 9.26
N ALA A 84 8.55 4.95 9.49
CA ALA A 84 7.70 6.14 9.42
C ALA A 84 8.08 7.19 10.50
N ARG A 85 8.81 6.84 11.55
CA ARG A 85 9.32 7.82 12.54
C ARG A 85 10.62 8.51 12.08
N GLU A 86 11.23 8.11 10.96
CA GLU A 86 12.50 8.68 10.46
C GLU A 86 12.32 10.02 9.73
N THR A 87 11.47 10.88 10.30
CA THR A 87 11.14 12.22 9.80
C THR A 87 11.43 13.30 10.84
N ASP A 88 11.41 14.57 10.41
CA ASP A 88 11.55 15.73 11.30
C ASP A 88 10.21 16.23 11.88
N ALA A 89 9.13 15.48 11.64
CA ALA A 89 7.79 15.81 12.09
C ALA A 89 7.74 16.06 13.61
N ALA A 90 6.87 16.99 14.00
CA ALA A 90 6.52 17.27 15.38
C ALA A 90 5.91 16.03 16.05
N THR A 91 6.04 15.95 17.37
CA THR A 91 5.34 14.91 18.13
C THR A 91 3.87 15.28 18.26
N VAL A 92 2.99 14.39 17.83
CA VAL A 92 1.56 14.44 18.17
C VAL A 92 1.34 13.75 19.50
N GLN A 93 0.61 14.41 20.38
CA GLN A 93 0.20 13.87 21.67
C GLN A 93 -1.33 13.88 21.75
N ALA A 94 -1.90 12.69 21.94
CA ALA A 94 -3.33 12.49 22.10
C ALA A 94 -3.63 11.88 23.47
N THR A 95 -4.79 12.22 24.04
CA THR A 95 -5.30 11.55 25.23
C THR A 95 -6.13 10.35 24.80
N ASN A 96 -5.71 9.15 25.17
CA ASN A 96 -6.50 7.95 24.95
C ASN A 96 -7.83 8.08 25.72
N PRO A 97 -9.00 8.07 25.05
CA PRO A 97 -10.28 8.29 25.71
C PRO A 97 -10.66 7.17 26.68
N ASP A 98 -10.15 5.96 26.47
CA ASP A 98 -10.48 4.77 27.28
C ASP A 98 -9.62 4.73 28.54
N THR A 99 -8.31 4.95 28.41
CA THR A 99 -7.35 4.82 29.53
C THR A 99 -6.99 6.15 30.20
N LYS A 100 -7.36 7.28 29.58
CA LYS A 100 -6.95 8.65 29.95
C LYS A 100 -5.44 8.89 29.93
N LYS A 101 -4.64 7.96 29.42
CA LYS A 101 -3.18 8.12 29.28
C LYS A 101 -2.86 8.98 28.05
N LEU A 102 -1.73 9.66 28.13
CA LEU A 102 -1.15 10.36 26.98
C LEU A 102 -0.42 9.36 26.09
N GLU A 103 -0.71 9.43 24.80
CA GLU A 103 -0.06 8.68 23.74
C GLU A 103 0.71 9.66 22.87
N ASN A 104 1.98 9.39 22.63
CA ASN A 104 2.88 10.24 21.85
C ASN A 104 3.30 9.48 20.59
N GLU A 105 3.30 10.14 19.44
CA GLU A 105 3.77 9.59 18.16
C GLU A 105 4.26 10.73 17.25
N LYS A 106 5.00 10.42 16.17
CA LYS A 106 5.37 11.41 15.14
C LYS A 106 4.29 11.62 14.06
N PHE A 107 3.26 10.78 14.07
CA PHE A 107 2.22 10.76 13.06
C PHE A 107 0.89 10.29 13.64
N LEU A 108 -0.20 10.61 12.95
CA LEU A 108 -1.44 9.85 13.08
C LEU A 108 -1.42 8.73 12.04
N PHE A 109 -1.66 7.51 12.48
CA PHE A 109 -1.75 6.30 11.67
C PHE A 109 -3.19 5.83 11.60
N TYR A 110 -3.58 5.36 10.42
CA TYR A 110 -4.81 4.62 10.23
C TYR A 110 -4.67 3.65 9.07
N ARG A 111 -5.40 2.54 9.14
CA ARG A 111 -5.53 1.58 8.03
C ARG A 111 -6.95 1.08 7.94
N GLY A 112 -7.27 0.54 6.78
CA GLY A 112 -8.61 0.08 6.48
C GLY A 112 -8.64 -0.89 5.32
N VAL A 113 -9.84 -1.36 5.03
CA VAL A 113 -10.14 -2.18 3.86
C VAL A 113 -11.37 -1.59 3.18
N GLY A 114 -11.40 -1.64 1.86
CA GLY A 114 -12.50 -1.09 1.08
C GLY A 114 -12.72 -1.85 -0.21
N ASP A 115 -13.79 -1.47 -0.89
CA ASP A 115 -14.14 -2.00 -2.19
C ASP A 115 -14.43 -0.84 -3.13
N PHE A 116 -13.47 -0.56 -4.00
CA PHE A 116 -13.55 0.51 -4.99
C PHE A 116 -12.65 0.20 -6.18
N GLU A 117 -13.02 0.72 -7.33
CA GLU A 117 -12.28 0.53 -8.56
C GLU A 117 -10.96 1.30 -8.52
N MET A 118 -9.87 0.62 -8.84
CA MET A 118 -8.57 1.24 -9.02
C MET A 118 -8.41 1.69 -10.47
N PRO A 119 -7.69 2.81 -10.74
CA PRO A 119 -7.71 3.49 -12.04
C PRO A 119 -6.82 2.85 -13.11
N LEU A 120 -6.39 1.60 -12.91
CA LEU A 120 -5.46 0.92 -13.81
C LEU A 120 -6.02 -0.43 -14.26
N GLU A 121 -5.98 -0.63 -15.56
CA GLU A 121 -6.06 -1.94 -16.18
C GLU A 121 -4.66 -2.33 -16.69
N VAL A 122 -4.14 -3.46 -16.21
CA VAL A 122 -2.83 -3.96 -16.64
C VAL A 122 -2.99 -5.33 -17.27
N ARG A 123 -2.46 -5.49 -18.49
CA ARG A 123 -2.46 -6.78 -19.20
C ARG A 123 -1.03 -7.23 -19.47
N ALA A 124 -0.66 -8.38 -18.94
CA ALA A 124 0.58 -9.07 -19.31
C ALA A 124 0.40 -9.76 -20.67
N LYS A 125 1.29 -9.49 -21.62
CA LYS A 125 1.28 -10.06 -22.98
C LYS A 125 2.17 -11.29 -23.12
N GLY A 126 2.89 -11.65 -22.05
CA GLY A 126 3.94 -12.66 -22.07
C GLY A 126 5.30 -12.06 -22.44
N GLN A 127 6.36 -12.84 -22.22
CA GLN A 127 7.74 -12.47 -22.58
C GLN A 127 8.20 -11.09 -22.00
N GLY A 128 7.68 -10.72 -20.83
CA GLY A 128 8.03 -9.46 -20.17
C GLY A 128 7.38 -8.21 -20.77
N ALA A 129 6.43 -8.34 -21.70
CA ALA A 129 5.68 -7.24 -22.29
C ALA A 129 4.32 -7.03 -21.60
N PHE A 130 3.92 -5.77 -21.46
CA PHE A 130 2.70 -5.34 -20.77
C PHE A 130 2.01 -4.20 -21.52
N THR A 131 0.69 -4.09 -21.35
CA THR A 131 -0.06 -2.87 -21.64
C THR A 131 -0.65 -2.34 -20.34
N ILE A 132 -0.45 -1.07 -20.06
CA ILE A 132 -0.96 -0.38 -18.88
C ILE A 132 -1.90 0.71 -19.36
N LYS A 133 -3.16 0.65 -18.96
CA LYS A 133 -4.19 1.62 -19.32
C LYS A 133 -4.70 2.32 -18.08
N ASN A 134 -4.75 3.64 -18.13
CA ASN A 134 -5.44 4.44 -17.14
C ASN A 134 -6.94 4.48 -17.46
N THR A 135 -7.72 3.77 -16.66
CA THR A 135 -9.19 3.73 -16.76
C THR A 135 -9.86 4.79 -15.88
N GLY A 136 -9.08 5.48 -15.05
CA GLY A 136 -9.56 6.55 -14.18
C GLY A 136 -9.81 7.87 -14.91
N ARG A 137 -10.52 8.78 -14.23
CA ARG A 137 -10.88 10.12 -14.73
C ARG A 137 -9.73 11.14 -14.66
N HIS A 138 -8.66 10.80 -13.95
CA HIS A 138 -7.53 11.70 -13.69
C HIS A 138 -6.23 11.03 -14.14
N ALA A 139 -5.23 11.84 -14.48
CA ALA A 139 -3.91 11.32 -14.81
C ALA A 139 -3.29 10.61 -13.60
N VAL A 140 -2.61 9.49 -13.84
CA VAL A 140 -1.71 8.86 -12.88
C VAL A 140 -0.40 9.64 -12.91
N PRO A 141 0.01 10.33 -11.83
CA PRO A 141 1.16 11.25 -11.87
C PRO A 141 2.50 10.58 -12.23
N GLY A 142 2.65 9.31 -11.86
CA GLY A 142 3.82 8.51 -12.21
C GLY A 142 3.65 7.06 -11.74
N HIS A 143 4.37 6.13 -12.37
CA HIS A 143 4.25 4.72 -12.04
C HIS A 143 5.48 3.91 -12.43
N PHE A 144 5.54 2.67 -11.98
CA PHE A 144 6.64 1.74 -12.20
C PHE A 144 6.07 0.38 -12.55
N LEU A 145 6.63 -0.27 -13.56
CA LEU A 145 6.49 -1.71 -13.74
C LEU A 145 7.64 -2.39 -13.02
N VAL A 146 7.34 -3.30 -12.09
CA VAL A 146 8.33 -3.96 -11.23
C VAL A 146 8.15 -5.47 -11.31
N SER A 147 9.26 -6.20 -11.48
CA SER A 147 9.33 -7.64 -11.31
C SER A 147 10.40 -7.99 -10.29
N VAL A 148 10.06 -8.92 -9.41
CA VAL A 148 10.97 -9.49 -8.43
C VAL A 148 10.95 -11.00 -8.60
N GLN A 149 12.12 -11.58 -8.85
CA GLN A 149 12.30 -13.03 -8.96
C GLN A 149 13.58 -13.43 -8.23
N ASP A 150 13.43 -14.26 -7.20
CA ASP A 150 14.54 -14.77 -6.39
C ASP A 150 15.47 -13.65 -5.87
N ARG A 151 14.83 -12.59 -5.33
CA ARG A 151 15.47 -11.34 -4.85
C ARG A 151 16.14 -10.48 -5.94
N LYS A 152 16.07 -10.86 -7.21
CA LYS A 152 16.49 -10.01 -8.33
C LYS A 152 15.36 -9.07 -8.70
N VAL A 153 15.65 -7.78 -8.78
CA VAL A 153 14.70 -6.74 -9.16
C VAL A 153 14.94 -6.36 -10.62
N SER A 154 13.88 -6.24 -11.41
CA SER A 154 13.88 -5.51 -12.68
C SER A 154 12.73 -4.52 -12.65
N PHE A 155 12.96 -3.28 -13.06
CA PHE A 155 11.90 -2.27 -13.09
C PHE A 155 12.06 -1.29 -14.23
N ALA A 156 10.93 -0.79 -14.73
CA ALA A 156 10.86 0.36 -15.61
C ALA A 156 10.17 1.51 -14.85
N ALA A 157 10.84 2.66 -14.76
CA ALA A 157 10.21 3.89 -14.32
C ALA A 157 9.42 4.49 -15.48
N LEU A 158 8.12 4.64 -15.29
CA LEU A 158 7.19 5.13 -16.29
C LEU A 158 6.65 6.49 -15.83
N GLY A 159 6.44 7.38 -16.79
CA GLY A 159 6.04 8.76 -16.51
C GLY A 159 4.58 8.88 -16.10
N GLN A 160 4.06 10.09 -16.22
CA GLN A 160 2.63 10.35 -16.08
C GLN A 160 1.85 9.61 -17.16
N LEU A 161 0.73 8.98 -16.77
CA LEU A 161 -0.20 8.35 -17.70
C LEU A 161 -1.54 9.11 -17.68
N ALA A 162 -1.85 9.80 -18.79
CA ALA A 162 -3.07 10.59 -18.92
C ALA A 162 -4.35 9.74 -18.77
N SER A 163 -5.46 10.36 -18.38
CA SER A 163 -6.76 9.67 -18.31
C SER A 163 -7.13 9.07 -19.67
N GLY A 164 -7.55 7.81 -19.67
CA GLY A 164 -7.92 7.06 -20.88
C GLY A 164 -6.74 6.58 -21.73
N ALA A 165 -5.51 7.03 -21.44
CA ALA A 165 -4.33 6.63 -22.20
C ALA A 165 -3.93 5.18 -21.89
N GLU A 166 -3.36 4.52 -22.89
CA GLU A 166 -2.75 3.21 -22.80
C GLU A 166 -1.31 3.29 -23.29
N GLU A 167 -0.39 2.68 -22.56
CA GLU A 167 1.00 2.57 -22.98
C GLU A 167 1.49 1.12 -22.96
N LYS A 168 2.48 0.84 -23.80
CA LYS A 168 3.20 -0.43 -23.81
C LYS A 168 4.42 -0.29 -22.91
N ALA A 169 4.59 -1.24 -22.00
CA ALA A 169 5.75 -1.31 -21.11
C ALA A 169 6.44 -2.67 -21.26
N ALA A 170 7.74 -2.69 -21.02
CA ALA A 170 8.53 -3.91 -20.96
C ALA A 170 9.48 -3.85 -19.76
N LEU A 171 9.73 -5.00 -19.14
CA LEU A 171 10.76 -5.11 -18.11
C LEU A 171 12.15 -5.05 -18.77
N PRO A 172 13.08 -4.23 -18.27
CA PRO A 172 14.45 -4.25 -18.74
C PRO A 172 15.09 -5.63 -18.53
N ALA A 173 15.92 -6.05 -19.50
CA ALA A 173 16.69 -7.28 -19.41
C ALA A 173 17.81 -7.18 -18.36
N GLU A 174 18.35 -5.99 -18.15
CA GLU A 174 19.38 -5.75 -17.13
C GLU A 174 18.78 -5.80 -15.73
N ALA A 175 19.43 -6.53 -14.83
CA ALA A 175 19.04 -6.61 -13.43
C ALA A 175 19.30 -5.27 -12.74
N SER A 176 18.34 -4.84 -11.92
CA SER A 176 18.44 -3.69 -11.03
C SER A 176 18.48 -4.15 -9.57
N THR A 177 18.42 -3.20 -8.64
CA THR A 177 18.42 -3.48 -7.20
C THR A 177 17.22 -2.84 -6.50
N SER A 178 16.91 -3.36 -5.30
CA SER A 178 15.87 -2.79 -4.44
C SER A 178 16.17 -1.34 -4.06
N GLU A 179 17.44 -1.01 -3.88
CA GLU A 179 17.93 0.33 -3.54
C GLU A 179 17.71 1.29 -4.72
N LYS A 180 18.05 0.91 -5.95
CA LYS A 180 17.79 1.73 -7.14
C LYS A 180 16.30 2.00 -7.36
N LEU A 181 15.46 0.99 -7.12
CA LEU A 181 14.00 1.16 -7.17
C LEU A 181 13.51 2.09 -6.04
N ALA A 182 14.06 1.95 -4.84
CA ALA A 182 13.74 2.81 -3.71
C ALA A 182 14.10 4.28 -4.01
N ASP A 183 15.30 4.56 -4.51
CA ASP A 183 15.72 5.92 -4.85
C ASP A 183 14.86 6.53 -5.96
N ALA A 184 14.48 5.73 -6.97
CA ALA A 184 13.58 6.19 -8.03
C ALA A 184 12.17 6.53 -7.49
N MET A 185 11.62 5.69 -6.60
CA MET A 185 10.34 5.97 -5.94
C MET A 185 10.42 7.19 -5.03
N VAL A 186 11.50 7.34 -4.25
CA VAL A 186 11.73 8.51 -3.38
C VAL A 186 11.76 9.79 -4.22
N LYS A 187 12.47 9.78 -5.35
CA LYS A 187 12.50 10.92 -6.27
C LYS A 187 11.09 11.30 -6.74
N LEU A 188 10.31 10.32 -7.20
CA LEU A 188 8.94 10.55 -7.66
C LEU A 188 8.03 11.10 -6.54
N LEU A 189 8.16 10.57 -5.32
CA LEU A 189 7.41 11.03 -4.14
C LEU A 189 7.76 12.48 -3.74
N VAL A 190 9.04 12.86 -3.82
CA VAL A 190 9.49 14.24 -3.57
C VAL A 190 8.97 15.19 -4.64
N GLU A 191 8.90 14.76 -5.91
CA GLU A 191 8.29 15.55 -6.99
C GLU A 191 6.79 15.83 -6.74
N GLN A 192 6.09 14.98 -5.97
CA GLN A 192 4.71 15.23 -5.51
C GLN A 192 4.63 16.11 -4.25
N GLY A 193 5.75 16.62 -3.78
CA GLY A 193 5.81 17.60 -2.69
C GLY A 193 6.03 17.02 -1.30
N LEU A 194 6.29 15.71 -1.15
CA LEU A 194 6.75 15.17 0.13
C LEU A 194 8.16 15.69 0.45
N TYR A 195 8.45 15.86 1.75
CA TYR A 195 9.82 16.05 2.17
C TYR A 195 10.64 14.78 1.94
N GLU A 196 11.93 14.90 1.64
CA GLU A 196 12.78 13.74 1.32
C GLU A 196 12.77 12.68 2.44
N LYS A 197 12.81 13.11 3.71
CA LYS A 197 12.73 12.19 4.86
C LYS A 197 11.40 11.46 4.93
N GLU A 198 10.29 12.09 4.54
CA GLU A 198 8.97 11.43 4.49
C GLU A 198 8.93 10.39 3.37
N ALA A 199 9.43 10.74 2.18
CA ALA A 199 9.49 9.82 1.05
C ALA A 199 10.37 8.60 1.38
N ARG A 200 11.54 8.80 1.98
CA ARG A 200 12.43 7.70 2.41
C ARG A 200 11.81 6.86 3.51
N ALA A 201 11.22 7.49 4.53
CA ALA A 201 10.51 6.81 5.61
C ALA A 201 9.36 5.95 5.06
N MET A 202 8.55 6.51 4.16
CA MET A 202 7.47 5.83 3.47
C MET A 202 7.99 4.60 2.73
N VAL A 203 8.94 4.75 1.80
CA VAL A 203 9.49 3.61 1.03
C VAL A 203 10.08 2.54 1.93
N LYS A 204 10.86 2.93 2.95
CA LYS A 204 11.48 2.00 3.90
C LYS A 204 10.45 1.16 4.67
N THR A 205 9.27 1.70 4.97
CA THR A 205 8.19 0.97 5.66
C THR A 205 7.68 -0.24 4.87
N TRP A 206 7.56 -0.15 3.55
CA TRP A 206 6.98 -1.20 2.71
C TRP A 206 7.97 -1.87 1.74
N GLN A 207 9.22 -1.44 1.71
CA GLN A 207 10.29 -1.96 0.84
C GLN A 207 10.41 -3.49 0.88
N ALA A 208 10.43 -4.08 2.08
CA ALA A 208 10.57 -5.53 2.23
C ALA A 208 9.41 -6.31 1.55
N ASP A 209 8.18 -5.79 1.63
CA ASP A 209 7.01 -6.44 1.01
C ASP A 209 6.91 -6.16 -0.49
N TRP A 210 7.14 -4.93 -0.93
CA TRP A 210 6.80 -4.56 -2.31
C TRP A 210 8.00 -4.75 -3.24
N PHE A 211 9.23 -4.69 -2.73
CA PHE A 211 10.45 -4.89 -3.51
C PHE A 211 11.11 -6.25 -3.23
N GLY A 212 10.75 -6.91 -2.12
CA GLY A 212 11.32 -8.20 -1.73
C GLY A 212 10.49 -9.42 -2.10
N GLU A 213 9.16 -9.31 -2.18
CA GLU A 213 8.29 -10.43 -2.53
C GLU A 213 8.36 -10.76 -4.02
N ASN A 214 8.45 -12.05 -4.36
CA ASN A 214 8.41 -12.52 -5.74
C ASN A 214 7.09 -12.13 -6.44
N GLY A 215 7.17 -11.78 -7.71
CA GLY A 215 6.03 -11.46 -8.56
C GLY A 215 6.22 -10.22 -9.43
N THR A 216 5.22 -9.93 -10.25
CA THR A 216 5.15 -8.71 -11.07
C THR A 216 4.07 -7.79 -10.55
N ARG A 217 4.33 -6.48 -10.53
CA ARG A 217 3.38 -5.48 -10.06
C ARG A 217 3.60 -4.14 -10.74
N VAL A 218 2.55 -3.34 -10.80
CA VAL A 218 2.63 -1.91 -11.08
C VAL A 218 2.51 -1.16 -9.75
N LEU A 219 3.45 -0.27 -9.49
CA LEU A 219 3.40 0.69 -8.39
C LEU A 219 3.12 2.06 -8.96
N TYR A 220 2.13 2.79 -8.45
CA TYR A 220 1.70 4.03 -9.07
C TYR A 220 1.24 5.05 -8.05
N LEU A 221 1.41 6.32 -8.38
CA LEU A 221 0.84 7.41 -7.61
C LEU A 221 -0.66 7.51 -7.86
N VAL A 222 -1.43 7.64 -6.79
CA VAL A 222 -2.85 7.96 -6.88
C VAL A 222 -2.99 9.47 -7.03
N ALA A 223 -3.80 9.91 -7.99
CA ALA A 223 -4.07 11.34 -8.18
C ALA A 223 -4.61 11.98 -6.88
N GLU A 224 -4.26 13.25 -6.65
CA GLU A 224 -4.69 13.97 -5.44
C GLU A 224 -6.22 14.02 -5.32
N THR A 225 -6.94 14.36 -6.39
CA THR A 225 -8.41 14.37 -6.41
C THR A 225 -9.01 13.01 -6.05
N VAL A 226 -8.41 11.92 -6.53
CA VAL A 226 -8.85 10.56 -6.17
C VAL A 226 -8.57 10.28 -4.70
N THR A 227 -7.42 10.74 -4.17
CA THR A 227 -7.08 10.63 -2.75
C THR A 227 -8.06 11.41 -1.86
N GLU A 228 -8.52 12.58 -2.28
CA GLU A 228 -9.51 13.39 -1.57
C GLU A 228 -10.91 12.75 -1.59
N GLU A 229 -11.32 12.16 -2.71
CA GLU A 229 -12.58 11.41 -2.82
C GLU A 229 -12.56 10.12 -1.99
N LEU A 230 -11.45 9.39 -1.99
CA LEU A 230 -11.30 8.12 -1.27
C LEU A 230 -11.19 8.33 0.23
N LEU A 231 -10.44 9.36 0.65
CA LEU A 231 -10.14 9.63 2.05
C LEU A 231 -10.35 11.13 2.35
N PRO A 232 -11.58 11.63 2.47
CA PRO A 232 -11.80 13.01 2.88
C PRO A 232 -11.07 13.31 4.20
N LEU A 233 -10.36 14.44 4.25
CA LEU A 233 -9.55 14.86 5.39
C LEU A 233 -9.89 16.30 5.75
N LYS A 234 -10.21 16.53 7.03
CA LYS A 234 -10.37 17.86 7.61
C LYS A 234 -9.45 18.02 8.81
N ILE A 235 -8.73 19.13 8.85
CA ILE A 235 -7.87 19.53 9.97
C ILE A 235 -8.30 20.92 10.43
N ASP A 236 -8.48 21.08 11.74
CA ASP A 236 -8.83 22.35 12.37
C ASP A 236 -7.83 22.70 13.50
N PRO A 237 -7.20 23.89 13.49
CA PRO A 237 -7.30 24.92 12.46
C PRO A 237 -6.75 24.43 11.11
N LYS A 238 -7.22 25.03 10.02
CA LYS A 238 -6.74 24.71 8.66
C LYS A 238 -5.22 24.93 8.59
N PRO A 239 -4.43 23.94 8.10
CA PRO A 239 -2.99 24.11 7.95
C PRO A 239 -2.66 25.07 6.80
N ASP A 240 -1.51 25.74 6.91
CA ASP A 240 -1.00 26.62 5.85
C ASP A 240 -0.73 25.86 4.55
N ARG A 241 -0.29 24.60 4.67
CA ARG A 241 -0.05 23.68 3.56
C ARG A 241 -0.48 22.26 3.95
N LEU A 242 -1.14 21.58 3.01
CA LEU A 242 -1.48 20.17 3.08
C LEU A 242 -0.94 19.49 1.82
N VAL A 243 -0.20 18.40 1.98
CA VAL A 243 0.30 17.56 0.88
C VAL A 243 -0.18 16.14 1.13
N ARG A 244 -0.75 15.50 0.11
CA ARG A 244 -1.31 14.16 0.21
C ARG A 244 -0.82 13.29 -0.94
N VAL A 245 -0.05 12.25 -0.62
CA VAL A 245 0.50 11.33 -1.60
C VAL A 245 0.15 9.91 -1.18
N LEU A 246 -0.47 9.16 -2.09
CA LEU A 246 -0.76 7.74 -1.93
C LEU A 246 -0.11 6.95 -3.06
N VAL A 247 0.39 5.76 -2.74
CA VAL A 247 0.94 4.81 -3.70
C VAL A 247 0.04 3.59 -3.75
N GLY A 248 -0.46 3.26 -4.93
CA GLY A 248 -1.14 2.01 -5.22
C GLY A 248 -0.14 0.92 -5.60
N ARG A 249 -0.43 -0.31 -5.16
CA ARG A 249 0.23 -1.54 -5.62
C ARG A 249 -0.78 -2.40 -6.35
N HIS A 250 -0.49 -2.80 -7.58
CA HIS A 250 -1.32 -3.68 -8.39
C HIS A 250 -0.50 -4.89 -8.83
N ASP A 251 -0.72 -6.07 -8.23
CA ASP A 251 0.00 -7.30 -8.60
C ASP A 251 -0.64 -7.98 -9.81
N ILE A 252 0.20 -8.56 -10.67
CA ILE A 252 -0.18 -9.12 -11.97
C ILE A 252 0.39 -10.54 -12.07
N LEU A 253 -0.44 -11.49 -12.52
CA LEU A 253 0.03 -12.79 -12.98
C LEU A 253 0.35 -12.71 -14.48
N THR A 254 1.56 -13.08 -14.87
CA THR A 254 1.92 -13.19 -16.28
C THR A 254 1.38 -14.50 -16.87
N PRO A 255 1.20 -14.62 -18.19
CA PRO A 255 0.76 -15.86 -18.82
C PRO A 255 1.61 -17.08 -18.42
N GLU A 256 2.92 -16.90 -18.29
CA GLU A 256 3.84 -17.95 -17.85
C GLU A 256 3.55 -18.39 -16.40
N ARG A 257 3.31 -17.41 -15.52
CA ARG A 257 2.97 -17.69 -14.12
C ARG A 257 1.59 -18.32 -14.00
N GLU A 258 0.63 -17.89 -14.81
CA GLU A 258 -0.71 -18.49 -14.86
C GLU A 258 -0.68 -19.95 -15.34
N ALA A 259 0.21 -20.27 -16.29
CA ALA A 259 0.43 -21.63 -16.75
C ALA A 259 1.10 -22.50 -15.68
N GLU A 260 2.11 -21.96 -14.97
CA GLU A 260 2.75 -22.66 -13.84
C GLU A 260 1.74 -22.96 -12.72
N VAL A 261 0.94 -21.97 -12.31
CA VAL A 261 -0.12 -22.17 -11.32
C VAL A 261 -1.13 -23.21 -11.81
N GLY A 262 -1.52 -23.19 -13.08
CA GLY A 262 -2.39 -24.20 -13.67
C GLY A 262 -1.82 -25.62 -13.57
N ALA A 263 -0.52 -25.79 -13.87
CA ALA A 263 0.17 -27.06 -13.74
C ALA A 263 0.23 -27.55 -12.28
N LEU A 264 0.47 -26.64 -11.32
CA LEU A 264 0.47 -26.96 -9.89
C LEU A 264 -0.92 -27.37 -9.41
N VAL A 265 -1.98 -26.65 -9.80
CA VAL A 265 -3.36 -26.99 -9.45
C VAL A 265 -3.77 -28.35 -10.03
N LYS A 266 -3.35 -28.67 -11.26
CA LYS A 266 -3.62 -29.99 -11.86
C LYS A 266 -2.98 -31.12 -11.04
N ARG A 267 -1.75 -30.93 -10.56
CA ARG A 267 -1.05 -31.90 -9.68
C ARG A 267 -1.70 -32.00 -8.30
N LEU A 268 -2.10 -30.86 -7.73
CA LEU A 268 -2.79 -30.81 -6.45
C LEU A 268 -4.12 -31.57 -6.47
N ASN A 269 -4.88 -31.45 -7.57
CA ASN A 269 -6.18 -32.09 -7.75
C ASN A 269 -6.09 -33.53 -8.30
N GLY A 270 -4.87 -34.05 -8.49
CA GLY A 270 -4.62 -35.43 -8.92
C GLY A 270 -4.69 -36.44 -7.76
N GLU A 271 -4.01 -37.57 -7.90
CA GLU A 271 -3.89 -38.55 -6.83
C GLU A 271 -3.19 -37.94 -5.59
N SER A 272 -3.71 -38.25 -4.41
CA SER A 272 -3.10 -37.82 -3.14
C SER A 272 -1.77 -38.56 -2.92
N ASN A 273 -0.68 -37.95 -3.34
CA ASN A 273 0.67 -38.52 -3.29
C ASN A 273 1.73 -37.44 -2.98
N ALA A 274 3.02 -37.82 -3.03
CA ALA A 274 4.13 -36.90 -2.79
C ALA A 274 4.17 -35.73 -3.79
N ASP A 275 3.71 -35.95 -5.03
CA ASP A 275 3.65 -34.92 -6.07
C ASP A 275 2.59 -33.85 -5.76
N ALA A 276 1.39 -34.27 -5.34
CA ALA A 276 0.33 -33.37 -4.90
C ALA A 276 0.77 -32.52 -3.69
N LYS A 277 1.48 -33.12 -2.73
CA LYS A 277 2.04 -32.40 -1.58
C LYS A 277 3.13 -31.39 -1.98
N ALA A 278 3.98 -31.72 -2.95
CA ALA A 278 4.96 -30.80 -3.49
C ALA A 278 4.29 -29.61 -4.21
N ALA A 279 3.23 -29.87 -4.96
CA ALA A 279 2.43 -28.83 -5.60
C ALA A 279 1.75 -27.90 -4.59
N ASP A 280 1.16 -28.46 -3.53
CA ASP A 280 0.58 -27.69 -2.41
C ASP A 280 1.60 -26.75 -1.75
N THR A 281 2.81 -27.26 -1.52
CA THR A 281 3.93 -26.49 -0.95
C THR A 281 4.36 -25.36 -1.88
N ALA A 282 4.42 -25.61 -3.19
CA ALA A 282 4.74 -24.59 -4.18
C ALA A 282 3.66 -23.50 -4.27
N LEU A 283 2.37 -23.89 -4.26
CA LEU A 283 1.24 -22.94 -4.25
C LEU A 283 1.20 -22.10 -2.98
N SER A 284 1.60 -22.65 -1.84
CA SER A 284 1.70 -21.91 -0.56
C SER A 284 2.67 -20.73 -0.64
N LYS A 285 3.67 -20.77 -1.52
CA LYS A 285 4.60 -19.65 -1.73
C LYS A 285 3.95 -18.41 -2.36
N LEU A 286 2.74 -18.53 -2.93
CA LEU A 286 1.95 -17.38 -3.40
C LEU A 286 1.38 -16.54 -2.23
N GLY A 287 1.48 -17.03 -0.99
CA GLY A 287 1.01 -16.34 0.20
C GLY A 287 -0.45 -15.94 0.09
N ARG A 288 -0.75 -14.65 0.30
CA ARG A 288 -2.12 -14.11 0.26
C ARG A 288 -2.82 -14.28 -1.09
N TYR A 289 -2.07 -14.44 -2.18
CA TYR A 289 -2.63 -14.57 -3.53
C TYR A 289 -3.01 -16.02 -3.88
N ARG A 290 -2.60 -16.99 -3.06
CA ARG A 290 -2.80 -18.42 -3.35
C ARG A 290 -4.24 -18.74 -3.72
N PHE A 291 -5.19 -18.29 -2.89
CA PHE A 291 -6.60 -18.62 -3.09
C PHE A 291 -7.13 -18.10 -4.42
N ALA A 292 -6.95 -16.81 -4.70
CA ALA A 292 -7.41 -16.19 -5.95
C ALA A 292 -6.77 -16.84 -7.18
N ALA A 293 -5.45 -17.08 -7.15
CA ALA A 293 -4.72 -17.71 -8.24
C ALA A 293 -5.19 -19.16 -8.49
N GLN A 294 -5.40 -19.93 -7.42
CA GLN A 294 -5.90 -21.30 -7.50
C GLN A 294 -7.33 -21.33 -8.07
N THR A 295 -8.25 -20.52 -7.54
CA THR A 295 -9.63 -20.45 -8.04
C THR A 295 -9.68 -20.02 -9.51
N ALA A 296 -8.84 -19.05 -9.92
CA ALA A 296 -8.77 -18.65 -11.31
C ALA A 296 -8.24 -19.77 -12.23
N ALA A 297 -7.28 -20.56 -11.76
CA ALA A 297 -6.77 -21.72 -12.49
C ALA A 297 -7.82 -22.85 -12.61
N GLU A 298 -8.55 -23.13 -11.53
CA GLU A 298 -9.63 -24.13 -11.52
C GLU A 298 -10.77 -23.73 -12.48
N ARG A 299 -11.18 -22.46 -12.49
CA ARG A 299 -12.19 -21.95 -13.43
C ARG A 299 -11.76 -22.15 -14.89
N ARG A 300 -10.53 -21.72 -15.23
CA ARG A 300 -9.94 -21.94 -16.56
C ARG A 300 -9.93 -23.41 -16.97
N ALA A 301 -9.55 -24.30 -16.06
CA ALA A 301 -9.54 -25.74 -16.32
C ALA A 301 -10.95 -26.33 -16.54
N SER A 302 -11.97 -25.75 -15.90
CA SER A 302 -13.37 -26.15 -16.05
C SER A 302 -14.08 -25.56 -17.28
N GLY A 303 -13.42 -24.70 -18.06
CA GLY A 303 -14.02 -23.99 -19.19
C GLY A 303 -15.07 -22.95 -18.78
N ARG A 304 -15.00 -22.43 -17.54
CA ARG A 304 -15.90 -21.41 -16.98
C ARG A 304 -15.17 -20.10 -16.73
#